data_AF-S8DMX9-F1
#
_entry.id   AF-S8DMX9-F1
#
_cell.length_a   1.000
_cell.length_b   1.000
_cell.length_c   1.000
_cell.angle_alpha   90.00
_cell.angle_beta   90.00
_cell.angle_gamma   90.00
#
_symmetry.space_group_name_H-M   'P 1'
#
loop_
_entity.id
_entity.type
_entity.pdbx_description
1 polymer ?
#
loop_
_entity_poly.entity_id
_entity_poly.type
_entity_poly.pdbx_seq_one_letter_code
_entity_poly.pdbx_strand_id
1 'polypeptide(L)'
;TSVIASSDWSSISNSRRQQRILSSKLYFDAPIIYSSSYDISFLGIEKLHPFDSGKWGRICGFLIADGLFEKKHIVEPMEATADDLLVVHSQSYLDSLKHSINLATIVEASFFFFF
;
A
#
# COMPACT_ATOMS: atom_id res chain seq x y z
N THR A 1 -5.51 -9.96 -41.28
CA THR A 1 -4.04 -9.80 -41.15
C THR A 1 -3.62 -8.54 -40.38
N SER A 2 -4.48 -7.94 -39.53
CA SER A 2 -4.23 -6.59 -38.96
C SER A 2 -4.04 -6.52 -37.43
N VAL A 3 -4.21 -7.63 -36.69
CA VAL A 3 -4.16 -7.61 -35.20
C VAL A 3 -2.73 -7.65 -34.64
N ILE A 4 -1.76 -8.16 -35.42
CA ILE A 4 -0.38 -8.38 -34.95
C ILE A 4 0.45 -7.08 -34.91
N ALA A 5 0.13 -6.09 -35.75
CA ALA A 5 0.90 -4.86 -35.82
C ALA A 5 0.68 -3.95 -34.59
N SER A 6 -0.55 -3.85 -34.07
CA SER A 6 -0.87 -2.95 -32.96
C SER A 6 -0.20 -3.34 -31.64
N SER A 7 -0.06 -4.64 -31.37
CA SER A 7 0.65 -5.15 -30.19
C SER A 7 2.15 -4.87 -30.29
N ASP A 8 2.77 -5.05 -31.45
CA ASP A 8 4.20 -4.78 -31.65
C ASP A 8 4.56 -3.30 -31.57
N TRP A 9 3.73 -2.41 -32.12
CA TRP A 9 3.96 -0.97 -31.99
C TRP A 9 3.79 -0.49 -30.55
N SER A 10 2.82 -1.03 -29.81
CA SER A 10 2.65 -0.74 -28.39
C SER A 10 3.87 -1.18 -27.56
N SER A 11 4.40 -2.38 -27.81
CA SER A 11 5.57 -2.90 -27.09
C SER A 11 6.82 -2.07 -27.38
N ILE A 12 7.10 -1.76 -28.66
CA ILE A 12 8.25 -0.93 -29.06
C ILE A 12 8.14 0.50 -28.52
N SER A 13 6.93 1.08 -28.51
CA SER A 13 6.71 2.42 -27.95
C SER A 13 6.94 2.45 -26.44
N ASN A 14 6.51 1.40 -25.74
CA ASN A 14 6.76 1.22 -24.31
C ASN A 14 8.25 1.04 -24.01
N SER A 15 8.98 0.27 -24.82
CA SER A 15 10.43 0.10 -24.65
C SER A 15 11.21 1.41 -24.82
N ARG A 16 10.86 2.24 -25.82
CA ARG A 16 11.48 3.56 -26.02
C ARG A 16 11.11 4.55 -24.91
N ARG A 17 9.92 4.43 -24.30
CA ARG A 17 9.53 5.22 -23.13
C ARG A 17 10.35 4.79 -21.90
N GLN A 18 10.47 3.49 -21.64
CA GLN A 18 11.28 2.95 -20.54
C GLN A 18 12.74 3.41 -20.64
N GLN A 19 13.37 3.32 -21.82
CA GLN A 19 14.75 3.77 -22.00
C GLN A 19 14.93 5.25 -21.65
N ARG A 20 13.99 6.12 -22.04
CA ARG A 20 14.03 7.56 -21.70
C ARG A 20 13.90 7.82 -20.20
N ILE A 21 13.03 7.08 -19.52
CA ILE A 21 12.87 7.16 -18.06
C ILE A 21 14.17 6.75 -17.37
N LEU A 22 14.73 5.58 -17.74
CA LEU A 22 15.97 5.05 -17.15
C LEU A 22 17.20 5.93 -17.42
N SER A 23 17.25 6.62 -18.56
CA SER A 23 18.36 7.54 -18.89
C SER A 23 18.25 8.92 -18.25
N SER A 24 17.07 9.27 -17.71
CA SER A 24 16.77 10.61 -17.22
C SER A 24 17.12 10.74 -15.74
N LYS A 25 17.85 11.81 -15.38
CA LYS A 25 18.10 12.18 -13.98
C LYS A 25 16.87 12.74 -13.27
N LEU A 26 15.76 12.97 -13.98
CA LEU A 26 14.52 13.53 -13.41
C LEU A 26 13.72 12.50 -12.60
N TYR A 27 13.92 11.22 -12.89
CA TYR A 27 13.33 10.12 -12.12
C TYR A 27 14.41 9.58 -11.17
N PHE A 28 14.59 10.27 -10.04
CA PHE A 28 15.50 9.83 -8.97
C PHE A 28 14.78 8.87 -8.00
N ASP A 29 15.57 8.19 -7.17
CA ASP A 29 15.14 7.19 -6.18
C ASP A 29 14.11 7.78 -5.19
N ALA A 30 12.83 7.62 -5.49
CA ALA A 30 11.77 7.95 -4.54
C ALA A 30 11.75 6.89 -3.44
N PRO A 31 11.93 7.26 -2.17
CA PRO A 31 11.86 6.29 -1.07
C PRO A 31 10.45 5.74 -0.96
N ILE A 32 10.35 4.44 -0.73
CA ILE A 32 9.07 3.78 -0.48
C ILE A 32 8.88 3.71 1.02
N ILE A 33 7.78 4.27 1.51
CA ILE A 33 7.44 4.19 2.92
C ILE A 33 6.61 2.93 3.13
N TYR A 34 7.13 2.01 3.93
CA TYR A 34 6.44 0.77 4.24
C TYR A 34 6.88 0.24 5.59
N SER A 35 5.93 -0.33 6.34
CA SER A 35 6.19 -1.10 7.55
C SER A 35 5.45 -2.43 7.48
N SER A 36 6.09 -3.49 7.99
CA SER A 36 5.42 -4.79 8.16
C SER A 36 4.18 -4.72 9.07
N SER A 37 4.09 -3.71 9.94
CA SER A 37 2.93 -3.45 10.80
C SER A 37 1.66 -3.08 10.05
N TYR A 38 1.77 -2.67 8.77
CA TYR A 38 0.62 -2.34 7.92
C TYR A 38 -0.16 -3.60 7.51
N ASP A 39 0.51 -4.75 7.49
CA ASP A 39 -0.12 -6.03 7.21
C ASP A 39 -0.77 -6.60 8.48
N ILE A 40 -1.98 -6.16 8.76
CA ILE A 40 -2.74 -6.64 9.92
C ILE A 40 -3.15 -8.10 9.67
N SER A 41 -2.79 -9.01 10.57
CA SER A 41 -3.18 -10.43 10.48
C SER A 41 -4.12 -10.80 11.62
N PHE A 42 -5.19 -11.52 11.29
CA PHE A 42 -6.21 -12.03 12.21
C PHE A 42 -6.28 -13.56 12.12
N LEU A 43 -5.11 -14.23 12.19
CA LEU A 43 -4.99 -15.70 12.14
C LEU A 43 -5.76 -16.35 10.96
N GLY A 44 -5.87 -15.66 9.82
CA GLY A 44 -6.55 -16.13 8.61
C GLY A 44 -7.96 -15.57 8.40
N ILE A 45 -8.55 -14.91 9.40
CA ILE A 45 -9.88 -14.28 9.32
C ILE A 45 -9.82 -12.97 8.52
N GLU A 46 -8.64 -12.38 8.38
CA GLU A 46 -8.43 -11.16 7.58
C GLU A 46 -8.85 -11.31 6.11
N LYS A 47 -8.87 -12.55 5.58
CA LYS A 47 -9.29 -12.86 4.21
C LYS A 47 -10.80 -12.73 3.99
N LEU A 48 -11.56 -12.63 5.09
CA LEU A 48 -13.01 -12.45 5.08
C LEU A 48 -13.40 -10.97 5.13
N HIS A 49 -12.43 -10.10 5.36
CA HIS A 49 -12.61 -8.66 5.33
C HIS A 49 -12.74 -8.16 3.89
N PRO A 50 -13.67 -7.23 3.58
CA PRO A 50 -13.81 -6.69 2.23
C PRO A 50 -12.56 -5.93 1.75
N PHE A 51 -11.73 -5.48 2.69
CA PHE A 51 -10.41 -4.91 2.44
C PHE A 51 -9.30 -5.90 2.82
N ASP A 52 -8.42 -6.19 1.87
CA ASP A 52 -7.28 -7.08 2.08
C ASP A 52 -6.19 -6.39 2.91
N SER A 53 -6.11 -6.75 4.19
CA SER A 53 -5.17 -6.15 5.13
C SER A 53 -3.71 -6.53 4.86
N GLY A 54 -3.43 -7.59 4.10
CA GLY A 54 -2.08 -8.01 3.69
C GLY A 54 -1.72 -7.57 2.26
N LYS A 55 -2.44 -6.59 1.71
CA LYS A 55 -2.22 -6.08 0.35
C LYS A 55 -0.85 -5.42 0.20
N TRP A 56 -0.43 -4.64 1.19
CA TRP A 56 0.73 -3.78 1.07
C TRP A 56 2.04 -4.56 1.08
N GLY A 57 2.21 -5.55 1.95
CA GLY A 57 3.39 -6.41 1.90
C GLY A 57 3.49 -7.24 0.63
N ARG A 58 2.36 -7.67 0.05
CA ARG A 58 2.37 -8.34 -1.26
C ARG A 58 2.79 -7.40 -2.38
N ILE A 59 2.28 -6.17 -2.40
CA ILE A 59 2.71 -5.15 -3.36
C ILE A 59 4.21 -4.88 -3.21
N CYS A 60 4.71 -4.70 -1.98
CA CYS A 60 6.13 -4.52 -1.73
C CYS A 60 6.95 -5.73 -2.21
N GLY A 61 6.47 -6.95 -1.95
CA GLY A 61 7.11 -8.17 -2.42
C GLY A 61 7.21 -8.26 -3.95
N PHE A 62 6.12 -7.94 -4.68
CA PHE A 62 6.10 -7.96 -6.14
C PHE A 62 7.08 -6.94 -6.73
N LEU A 63 7.09 -5.73 -6.19
CA LEU A 63 7.95 -4.67 -6.72
C LEU A 63 9.44 -4.94 -6.44
N ILE A 64 9.79 -5.64 -5.35
CA ILE A 64 11.16 -6.15 -5.13
C ILE A 64 11.49 -7.27 -6.12
N ALA A 65 10.56 -8.22 -6.30
CA ALA A 65 10.76 -9.37 -7.18
C ALA A 65 10.96 -8.96 -8.65
N ASP A 66 10.25 -7.93 -9.10
CA ASP A 66 10.36 -7.37 -10.45
C ASP A 66 11.60 -6.46 -10.63
N GLY A 67 12.42 -6.28 -9.59
CA GLY A 67 13.62 -5.47 -9.63
C GLY A 67 13.35 -3.96 -9.75
N LEU A 68 12.12 -3.53 -9.47
CA LEU A 68 11.74 -2.11 -9.52
C LEU A 68 12.29 -1.33 -8.33
N PHE A 69 12.54 -1.99 -7.21
CA PHE A 69 13.32 -1.43 -6.11
C PHE A 69 14.00 -2.49 -5.26
N GLU A 70 15.00 -2.05 -4.51
CA GLU A 70 15.71 -2.86 -3.51
C GLU A 70 15.17 -2.56 -2.11
N LYS A 71 15.34 -3.51 -1.18
CA LYS A 71 14.95 -3.34 0.24
C LYS A 71 15.56 -2.10 0.89
N LYS A 72 16.73 -1.65 0.43
CA LYS A 72 17.41 -0.43 0.93
C LYS A 72 16.64 0.87 0.65
N HIS A 73 15.70 0.85 -0.30
CA HIS A 73 14.86 2.00 -0.63
C HIS A 73 13.59 2.06 0.23
N ILE A 74 13.36 1.05 1.08
CA ILE A 74 12.24 1.07 2.02
C ILE A 74 12.64 1.88 3.25
N VAL A 75 11.85 2.91 3.52
CA VAL A 75 11.95 3.73 4.72
C VAL A 75 10.82 3.32 5.67
N GLU A 76 11.19 2.83 6.85
CA GLU A 76 10.21 2.52 7.89
C GLU A 76 9.65 3.84 8.47
N PRO A 77 8.32 4.01 8.48
CA PRO A 77 7.66 5.20 9.01
C PRO A 77 7.74 5.25 10.55
N MET A 78 7.69 6.47 11.07
CA MET A 78 7.51 6.71 12.51
C MET A 78 6.02 6.71 12.85
N GLU A 79 5.64 6.08 13.96
CA GLU A 79 4.26 6.09 14.45
C GLU A 79 3.87 7.51 14.87
N ALA A 80 2.68 7.96 14.45
CA ALA A 80 2.16 9.27 14.81
C ALA A 80 1.83 9.34 16.30
N THR A 81 2.18 10.46 16.95
CA THR A 81 1.86 10.69 18.36
C THR A 81 0.41 11.16 18.52
N ALA A 82 -0.11 11.09 19.75
CA ALA A 82 -1.44 11.63 20.05
C ALA A 82 -1.54 13.12 19.71
N ASP A 83 -0.48 13.90 19.96
CA ASP A 83 -0.41 15.32 19.63
C ASP A 83 -0.47 15.55 18.12
N ASP A 84 0.19 14.69 17.31
CA ASP A 84 0.11 14.75 15.85
C ASP A 84 -1.32 14.50 15.36
N LEU A 85 -2.03 13.54 15.97
CA LEU A 85 -3.41 13.21 15.61
C LEU A 85 -4.39 14.33 16.00
N LEU A 86 -4.13 15.04 17.11
CA LEU A 86 -4.97 16.13 17.60
C LEU A 86 -4.94 17.39 16.70
N VAL A 87 -4.03 17.46 15.72
CA VAL A 87 -4.02 18.51 14.69
C VAL A 87 -5.31 18.49 13.86
N VAL A 88 -5.87 17.29 13.63
CA VAL A 88 -7.04 17.10 12.74
C VAL A 88 -8.21 16.39 13.43
N HIS A 89 -7.98 15.71 14.55
CA HIS A 89 -9.01 14.99 15.29
C HIS A 89 -9.27 15.60 16.67
N SER A 90 -10.51 15.44 17.16
CA SER A 90 -10.85 15.83 18.53
C SER A 90 -10.37 14.77 19.53
N GLN A 91 -10.11 15.20 20.77
CA GLN A 91 -9.76 14.29 21.86
C GLN A 91 -10.85 13.22 22.08
N SER A 92 -12.12 13.61 22.03
CA SER A 92 -13.24 12.68 22.18
C SER A 92 -13.31 11.62 21.08
N TYR A 93 -12.96 11.98 19.84
CA TYR A 93 -12.83 11.00 18.76
C TYR A 93 -11.70 10.01 19.05
N LEU A 94 -10.50 10.49 19.41
CA LEU A 94 -9.37 9.61 19.73
C LEU A 94 -9.67 8.68 20.91
N ASP A 95 -10.40 9.16 21.91
CA ASP A 95 -10.86 8.32 23.03
C ASP A 95 -11.90 7.28 22.57
N SER A 96 -12.76 7.62 21.62
CA SER A 96 -13.73 6.67 21.05
C SER A 96 -13.05 5.49 20.33
N LEU A 97 -11.86 5.71 19.76
CA LEU A 97 -11.03 4.67 19.11
C LEU A 97 -10.46 3.66 20.11
N LYS A 98 -10.53 3.90 21.43
CA LYS A 98 -10.11 2.90 22.43
C LYS A 98 -11.15 1.80 22.61
N HIS A 99 -12.35 1.97 22.06
CA HIS A 99 -13.42 0.98 22.10
C HIS A 99 -13.39 0.11 20.84
N SER A 100 -13.22 -1.20 21.02
CA SER A 100 -13.10 -2.18 19.94
C SER A 100 -14.30 -2.18 18.97
N ILE A 101 -15.52 -1.93 19.46
CA ILE A 101 -16.73 -1.86 18.64
C ILE A 101 -16.68 -0.67 17.67
N ASN A 102 -16.27 0.49 18.18
CA ASN A 102 -16.14 1.69 17.37
C ASN A 102 -15.04 1.50 16.32
N LEU A 103 -13.89 0.95 16.73
CA LEU A 103 -12.82 0.60 15.81
C LEU A 103 -13.29 -0.35 14.71
N ALA A 104 -13.93 -1.47 15.07
CA ALA A 104 -14.41 -2.46 14.11
C ALA A 104 -15.39 -1.87 13.09
N THR A 105 -16.24 -0.93 13.54
CA THR A 105 -17.17 -0.20 12.67
C THR A 105 -16.41 0.71 11.70
N ILE A 106 -15.42 1.46 12.19
CA ILE A 106 -14.61 2.39 11.39
C ILE A 106 -13.77 1.63 10.35
N VAL A 107 -13.20 0.49 10.71
CA VAL A 107 -12.40 -0.31 9.76
C VAL A 107 -13.24 -1.14 8.80
N GLU A 108 -14.57 -1.02 8.84
CA GLU A 108 -15.51 -1.80 8.01
C GLU A 108 -15.38 -3.32 8.19
N ALA A 109 -14.95 -3.75 9.38
CA ALA A 109 -14.85 -5.16 9.77
C ALA A 109 -16.22 -5.72 10.16
N SER A 110 -17.24 -5.45 9.33
CA SER A 110 -18.64 -5.77 9.59
C SER A 110 -18.92 -7.27 9.70
N PHE A 111 -18.01 -8.14 9.23
CA PHE A 111 -18.16 -9.59 9.40
C PHE A 111 -18.02 -10.05 10.86
N PHE A 112 -17.42 -9.24 11.74
CA PHE A 112 -17.33 -9.52 13.18
C PHE A 112 -18.62 -9.17 13.96
N PHE A 113 -19.74 -8.89 13.28
CA PHE A 113 -21.04 -8.63 13.95
C PHE A 113 -21.79 -9.88 14.43
N PHE A 114 -21.22 -11.08 14.31
CA PHE A 114 -21.93 -12.35 14.62
C PHE A 114 -21.29 -13.27 15.67
N PHE A 115 -20.29 -12.83 16.44
CA PHE A 115 -19.80 -13.55 17.63
C PHE A 115 -19.52 -12.62 18.80
#